data_AF-A0A2V1IHQ6-F1
#
_entry.id   AF-A0A2V1IHQ6-F1
#
_cell.length_a   1.000
_cell.length_b   1.000
_cell.length_c   1.000
_cell.angle_alpha   90.00
_cell.angle_beta   90.00
_cell.angle_gamma   90.00
#
_symmetry.space_group_name_H-M   'P 1'
#
loop_
_entity.id
_entity.type
_entity.pdbx_description
1 polymer ?
#
loop_
_entity_poly.entity_id
_entity_poly.type
_entity_poly.pdbx_seq_one_letter_code
_entity_poly.pdbx_strand_id
1 'polypeptide(L)'
;MLKTTDDFFIPDNEVRLPKELDYSRVSEYVRSAEAFSRSTYQSVYIIDYFRQNFLYVSPNPMFLCGLPPERMTALGYRFYSRYVPDGKPRLG
;
A
#
# COMPACT_ATOMS: atom_id res chain seq x y z
N MET A 1 2.49 13.31 -11.75
CA MET A 1 1.75 12.38 -12.62
C MET A 1 2.30 10.99 -12.34
N LEU A 2 1.47 10.02 -11.96
CA LEU A 2 1.92 8.63 -11.78
C LEU A 2 1.48 7.83 -13.00
N LYS A 3 2.25 7.83 -14.09
CA LYS A 3 1.96 7.03 -15.29
C LYS A 3 2.39 5.57 -15.11
N THR A 4 3.42 5.36 -14.30
CA THR A 4 4.08 4.09 -14.06
C THR A 4 4.42 3.93 -12.59
N THR A 5 4.75 2.71 -12.16
CA THR A 5 5.27 2.45 -10.81
C THR A 5 6.55 3.24 -10.51
N ASP A 6 7.34 3.53 -11.54
CA ASP A 6 8.60 4.28 -11.45
C ASP A 6 8.37 5.76 -11.13
N ASP A 7 7.18 6.31 -11.44
CA ASP A 7 6.83 7.67 -11.04
C ASP A 7 6.48 7.76 -9.54
N PHE A 8 6.12 6.64 -8.90
CA PHE A 8 5.82 6.58 -7.47
C PHE A 8 7.09 6.33 -6.66
N PHE A 9 7.91 5.38 -7.12
CA PHE A 9 9.20 5.06 -6.53
C PHE A 9 10.29 5.92 -7.14
N ILE A 10 10.26 7.19 -6.79
CA ILE A 10 11.34 8.13 -7.09
C ILE A 10 12.58 7.81 -6.23
N PRO A 11 13.79 8.23 -6.64
CA PRO A 11 15.01 8.01 -5.88
C PRO A 11 14.93 8.44 -4.41
N ASP A 12 14.14 9.48 -4.12
CA ASP A 12 13.96 10.01 -2.76
C ASP A 12 13.20 9.04 -1.81
N ASN A 13 12.40 8.13 -2.36
CA ASN A 13 11.63 7.13 -1.60
C ASN A 13 12.16 5.70 -1.85
N GLU A 14 13.26 5.57 -2.57
CA GLU A 14 13.86 4.28 -2.89
C GLU A 14 14.69 3.77 -1.70
N VAL A 15 14.29 2.64 -1.15
CA VAL A 15 15.03 2.01 -0.04
C VAL A 15 16.15 1.14 -0.60
N ARG A 16 17.36 1.69 -0.69
CA ARG A 16 18.56 0.94 -1.10
C ARG A 16 19.31 0.42 0.11
N LEU A 17 19.00 -0.82 0.50
CA LEU A 17 19.71 -1.50 1.58
C LEU A 17 20.71 -2.52 1.01
N PRO A 18 21.94 -2.58 1.56
CA PRO A 18 22.97 -3.52 1.09
C PRO A 18 22.71 -4.97 1.51
N LYS A 19 21.72 -5.21 2.38
CA LYS A 19 21.27 -6.54 2.83
C LYS A 19 19.75 -6.58 2.87
N GLU A 20 19.22 -7.79 2.74
CA GLU A 20 17.79 -8.02 2.87
C GLU A 20 17.29 -7.64 4.28
N LEU A 21 16.09 -7.07 4.34
CA LEU A 21 15.43 -6.71 5.60
C LEU A 21 14.99 -7.97 6.36
N ASP A 22 14.94 -7.88 7.68
CA ASP A 22 14.34 -8.93 8.50
C ASP A 22 12.81 -8.82 8.47
N TYR A 23 12.17 -9.83 7.88
CA TYR A 23 10.71 -9.93 7.78
C TYR A 23 10.07 -10.74 8.91
N SER A 24 10.84 -11.21 9.90
CA SER A 24 10.35 -12.07 10.99
C SER A 24 9.13 -11.50 11.72
N ARG A 25 9.10 -10.18 11.91
CA ARG A 25 8.04 -9.47 12.64
C ARG A 25 6.88 -8.99 11.79
N VAL A 26 6.96 -9.12 10.46
CA VAL A 26 5.90 -8.63 9.56
C VAL A 26 4.55 -9.25 9.89
N SER A 27 4.51 -10.53 10.25
CA SER A 27 3.26 -11.18 10.66
C SER A 27 2.59 -10.52 11.86
N GLU A 28 3.36 -9.98 12.82
CA GLU A 28 2.85 -9.29 14.01
C GLU A 28 2.22 -7.95 13.63
N TYR A 29 2.89 -7.19 12.75
CA TYR A 29 2.37 -5.92 12.24
C TYR A 29 1.10 -6.10 11.42
N VAL A 30 1.07 -7.10 10.54
CA VAL A 30 -0.12 -7.42 9.74
C VAL A 30 -1.31 -7.78 10.64
N ARG A 31 -1.12 -8.69 11.61
CA ARG A 31 -2.18 -9.04 12.57
C ARG A 31 -2.67 -7.84 13.38
N SER A 32 -1.76 -6.96 13.79
CA SER A 32 -2.10 -5.74 14.54
C SER A 32 -2.93 -4.78 13.68
N ALA A 33 -2.53 -4.56 12.43
CA ALA A 33 -3.26 -3.71 11.49
C ALA A 33 -4.63 -4.30 11.13
N GLU A 34 -4.72 -5.62 11.00
CA GLU A 34 -5.98 -6.32 10.79
C GLU A 34 -6.95 -6.09 11.96
N ALA A 35 -6.52 -6.38 13.20
CA ALA A 35 -7.31 -6.15 14.39
C ALA A 35 -7.74 -4.69 14.53
N PHE A 36 -6.83 -3.75 14.26
CA PHE A 36 -7.11 -2.31 14.28
C PHE A 36 -8.15 -1.91 13.23
N SER A 37 -7.99 -2.34 11.97
CA SER A 37 -8.91 -2.02 10.88
C SER A 37 -10.32 -2.54 11.15
N ARG A 38 -10.44 -3.74 11.74
CA ARG A 38 -11.72 -4.32 12.14
C ARG A 38 -12.37 -3.59 13.31
N SER A 39 -11.57 -3.17 14.30
CA SER A 39 -12.08 -2.52 15.51
C SER A 39 -12.51 -1.08 15.28
N THR A 40 -11.83 -0.37 14.37
CA THR A 40 -12.08 1.05 14.08
C THR A 40 -12.93 1.27 12.84
N TYR A 41 -13.20 0.20 12.07
CA TYR A 41 -13.80 0.25 10.74
C TYR A 41 -13.03 1.16 9.76
N GLN A 42 -11.78 1.49 10.09
CA GLN A 42 -10.90 2.27 9.23
C GLN A 42 -10.32 1.39 8.15
N SER A 43 -10.08 2.02 7.01
CA SER A 43 -9.44 1.35 5.92
C SER A 43 -7.92 1.55 5.99
N VAL A 44 -7.17 0.44 6.01
CA VAL A 44 -5.73 0.44 6.32
C VAL A 44 -4.99 -0.46 5.33
N TYR A 45 -3.82 -0.04 4.88
CA TYR A 45 -2.87 -0.90 4.17
C TYR A 45 -1.46 -0.76 4.76
N ILE A 46 -0.63 -1.76 4.54
CA ILE A 46 0.81 -1.72 4.82
C ILE A 46 1.56 -1.85 3.50
N ILE A 47 2.42 -0.88 3.25
CA ILE A 47 3.29 -0.82 2.08
C ILE A 47 4.69 -1.28 2.48
N ASP A 48 5.30 -2.14 1.67
CA ASP A 48 6.74 -2.40 1.68
C ASP A 48 7.42 -1.59 0.57
N TYR A 49 8.17 -0.56 0.96
CA TYR A 49 8.94 0.27 0.02
C TYR A 49 10.20 -0.44 -0.51
N PHE A 50 10.72 -1.45 0.19
CA PHE A 50 11.89 -2.21 -0.24
C PHE A 50 11.51 -3.21 -1.34
N ARG A 51 10.43 -3.98 -1.14
CA ARG A 51 9.91 -4.92 -2.15
C ARG A 51 8.88 -4.31 -3.10
N GLN A 52 8.54 -3.04 -2.91
CA GLN A 52 7.59 -2.28 -3.74
C GLN A 52 6.22 -2.98 -3.89
N ASN A 53 5.71 -3.55 -2.80
CA ASN A 53 4.43 -4.27 -2.77
C ASN A 53 3.59 -3.91 -1.54
N PHE A 54 2.38 -4.48 -1.46
CA PHE A 54 1.53 -4.37 -0.28
C PHE A 54 1.67 -5.64 0.57
N LEU A 55 1.93 -5.46 1.87
CA LEU A 55 1.98 -6.55 2.84
C LEU A 55 0.60 -6.84 3.45
N TYR A 56 -0.28 -5.85 3.48
CA TYR A 56 -1.64 -5.97 3.98
C TYR A 56 -2.54 -4.92 3.37
N VAL A 57 -3.79 -5.27 3.13
CA VAL A 57 -4.87 -4.38 2.69
C VAL A 57 -6.15 -4.81 3.41
N SER A 58 -6.75 -3.90 4.16
CA SER A 58 -7.97 -4.21 4.92
C SER A 58 -9.15 -4.55 4.00
N PRO A 59 -10.02 -5.49 4.37
CA PRO A 59 -11.21 -5.87 3.60
C PRO A 59 -12.36 -4.86 3.75
N ASN A 60 -12.07 -3.55 3.66
CA ASN A 60 -13.09 -2.50 3.70
C ASN A 60 -13.55 -2.14 2.28
N PRO A 61 -14.84 -2.35 1.94
CA PRO A 61 -15.36 -2.07 0.59
C PRO A 61 -15.20 -0.62 0.14
N MET A 62 -15.12 0.34 1.06
CA MET A 62 -15.02 1.77 0.71
C MET A 62 -13.60 2.22 0.37
N PHE A 63 -12.57 1.43 0.66
CA PHE A 63 -11.19 1.91 0.65
C PHE A 63 -10.62 2.19 -0.75
N LEU A 64 -11.04 1.40 -1.74
CA LEU A 64 -10.31 1.26 -3.01
C LEU A 64 -11.26 1.21 -4.21
N CYS A 65 -12.19 2.16 -4.27
CA CYS A 65 -13.22 2.20 -5.31
C CYS A 65 -14.05 0.91 -5.40
N GLY A 66 -14.22 0.18 -4.29
CA GLY A 66 -14.96 -1.09 -4.25
C GLY A 66 -14.18 -2.33 -4.70
N LEU A 67 -12.87 -2.23 -4.96
CA LEU A 67 -12.08 -3.39 -5.34
C LEU A 67 -11.82 -4.34 -4.15
N PRO A 68 -11.87 -5.67 -4.37
CA PRO A 68 -11.51 -6.63 -3.33
C PRO A 68 -9.99 -6.57 -3.05
N PRO A 69 -9.55 -6.85 -1.80
CA PRO A 69 -8.14 -6.74 -1.39
C PRO A 69 -7.16 -7.55 -2.25
N GLU A 70 -7.56 -8.73 -2.72
CA GLU A 70 -6.73 -9.61 -3.56
C GLU A 70 -6.42 -8.92 -4.90
N ARG A 71 -7.43 -8.27 -5.50
CA ARG A 71 -7.26 -7.54 -6.76
C ARG A 71 -6.38 -6.32 -6.58
N MET A 72 -6.50 -5.61 -5.45
CA MET A 72 -5.64 -4.45 -5.18
C MET A 72 -4.19 -4.87 -4.93
N THR A 73 -3.97 -5.93 -4.14
CA THR A 73 -2.63 -6.49 -3.93
C THR A 73 -2.00 -6.92 -5.25
N ALA A 74 -2.77 -7.54 -6.15
CA ALA A 74 -2.31 -7.92 -7.50
C ALA A 74 -2.07 -6.73 -8.44
N LEU A 75 -2.88 -5.67 -8.34
CA LEU A 75 -2.69 -4.41 -9.10
C LEU A 75 -1.46 -3.64 -8.62
N GLY A 76 -1.12 -3.77 -7.33
CA GLY A 76 -0.04 -3.02 -6.71
C GLY A 76 -0.20 -1.52 -6.94
N TYR A 77 0.91 -0.83 -7.17
CA TYR A 77 0.95 0.62 -7.34
C TYR A 77 0.28 1.13 -8.61
N ARG A 78 0.00 0.25 -9.59
CA ARG A 78 -0.78 0.62 -10.78
C ARG A 78 -2.21 1.05 -10.42
N PHE A 79 -2.67 0.72 -9.21
CA PHE A 79 -3.90 1.27 -8.65
C PHE A 79 -3.90 2.81 -8.66
N TYR A 80 -2.83 3.44 -8.15
CA TYR A 80 -2.80 4.91 -8.04
C TYR A 80 -2.86 5.60 -9.40
N SER A 81 -2.15 5.08 -10.40
CA SER A 81 -2.22 5.56 -11.78
C SER A 81 -3.62 5.46 -12.40
N ARG A 82 -4.41 4.47 -11.99
CA ARG A 82 -5.71 4.16 -12.60
C ARG A 82 -6.88 4.84 -11.91
N TYR A 83 -6.78 5.07 -10.60
CA TYR A 83 -7.91 5.50 -9.77
C TYR A 83 -7.73 6.86 -9.11
N VAL A 84 -6.51 7.42 -9.06
CA VAL A 84 -6.30 8.79 -8.55
C VAL A 84 -6.32 9.76 -9.73
N PRO A 85 -7.32 10.67 -9.80
CA PRO A 85 -7.37 11.70 -10.85
C PRO A 85 -6.13 12.61 -10.77
N ASP A 86 -5.79 13.27 -11.88
CA ASP A 86 -4.62 14.16 -12.01
C ASP A 86 -4.62 15.40 -11.07
N GLY A 87 -5.66 15.56 -10.26
CA GLY A 87 -5.76 16.59 -9.23
C GLY A 87 -5.11 16.13 -7.92
N LYS A 88 -3.87 16.57 -7.67
CA LYS A 88 -3.10 16.52 -6.40
C LYS A 88 -3.86 15.98 -5.16
N PRO A 89 -3.32 15.00 -4.42
CA PRO A 89 -3.80 14.78 -3.06
C PRO A 89 -3.43 16.00 -2.22
N ARG A 90 -4.43 16.70 -1.69
CA ARG A 90 -4.21 17.58 -0.53
C ARG A 90 -3.89 16.65 0.63
N LEU A 91 -2.59 16.42 0.85
CA LEU A 91 -2.07 16.03 2.15
C LEU A 91 -2.42 17.20 3.09
N GLY A 92 -3.53 17.05 3.81
CA GLY A 92 -3.85 17.85 4.98
C GLY A 92 -3.19 17.27 6.21
#